data_AF-A0A7C1FFI8-F1
#
_entry.id   AF-A0A7C1FFI8-F1
#
_cell.length_a   1.000
_cell.length_b   1.000
_cell.length_c   1.000
_cell.angle_alpha   90.00
_cell.angle_beta   90.00
_cell.angle_gamma   90.00
#
_symmetry.space_group_name_H-M   'P 1'
#
loop_
_entity.id
_entity.type
_entity.pdbx_description
1 polymer ?
#
loop_
_entity_poly.entity_id
_entity_poly.type
_entity_poly.pdbx_seq_one_letter_code
_entity_poly.pdbx_strand_id
1 'polypeptide(L)'
;MSRSLSFPHLPLQRPRPDAQRFIRILMGQEKAERPPLVEYLVDDAVRRPITVELLGRAWVEPIPGDRASQAAYWDNFVAFWYRMGYDFVRFEAALNLPSHQVSAPDTAPQASGERHWRDLHHGTISSWKDFEGFPWPRVEEYDFFAYEYLNSHLPEGMGLIVS
;
A
#
# COMPACT_ATOMS: atom_id res chain seq x y z
N MET A 1 -23.73 16.80 16.38
CA MET A 1 -22.59 17.67 16.73
C MET A 1 -21.31 16.93 16.39
N SER A 2 -20.71 17.22 15.23
CA SER A 2 -19.45 16.59 14.82
C SER A 2 -18.30 17.24 15.59
N ARG A 3 -17.66 16.51 16.51
CA ARG A 3 -16.41 16.95 17.13
C ARG A 3 -15.37 17.07 16.01
N SER A 4 -14.87 18.28 15.78
CA SER A 4 -13.72 18.49 14.90
C SER A 4 -12.53 17.69 15.44
N LEU A 5 -12.19 16.58 14.79
CA LEU A 5 -10.97 15.82 15.07
C LEU A 5 -9.77 16.73 14.77
N SER A 6 -9.02 17.10 15.80
CA SER A 6 -7.81 17.91 15.70
C SER A 6 -6.60 17.05 16.02
N PHE A 7 -5.63 16.98 15.10
CA PHE A 7 -4.40 16.22 15.28
C PHE A 7 -3.23 17.21 15.41
N PRO A 8 -2.64 17.38 16.61
CA PRO A 8 -1.68 18.45 16.88
C PRO A 8 -0.35 18.29 16.15
N HIS A 9 -0.01 17.05 15.75
CA HIS A 9 1.28 16.71 15.13
C HIS A 9 1.18 16.37 13.64
N LEU A 10 0.01 16.61 13.02
CA LEU A 10 -0.17 16.33 11.59
C LEU A 10 -0.10 17.62 10.76
N PRO A 11 0.47 17.55 9.56
CA PRO A 11 0.67 18.72 8.71
C PRO A 11 -0.65 19.34 8.22
N LEU A 12 -1.72 18.53 8.10
CA LEU A 12 -3.02 18.95 7.58
C LEU A 12 -4.16 18.51 8.51
N GLN A 13 -4.91 19.48 9.04
CA GLN A 13 -6.11 19.18 9.83
C GLN A 13 -7.30 18.75 8.95
N ARG A 14 -7.41 19.34 7.74
CA ARG A 14 -8.46 19.06 6.76
C ARG A 14 -7.85 18.85 5.38
N PRO A 15 -7.29 17.66 5.10
CA PRO A 15 -6.77 17.33 3.79
C PRO A 15 -7.84 17.53 2.70
N ARG A 16 -7.43 17.95 1.51
CA ARG A 16 -8.27 18.11 0.32
C ARG A 16 -7.50 17.55 -0.88
N PRO A 17 -7.37 16.22 -0.97
CA PRO A 17 -6.65 15.60 -2.08
C PRO A 17 -7.32 15.96 -3.41
N ASP A 18 -6.51 16.15 -4.44
CA ASP A 18 -6.98 16.39 -5.81
C ASP A 18 -6.13 15.59 -6.81
N ALA A 19 -6.53 14.33 -7.02
CA ALA A 19 -5.87 13.43 -7.95
C ALA A 19 -5.89 13.94 -9.40
N GLN A 20 -6.93 14.69 -9.79
CA GLN A 20 -7.01 15.23 -11.14
C GLN A 20 -5.98 16.34 -11.34
N ARG A 21 -5.80 17.21 -10.35
CA ARG A 21 -4.72 18.20 -10.35
C ARG A 21 -3.36 17.54 -10.33
N PHE A 22 -3.18 16.51 -9.52
CA PHE A 22 -1.95 15.72 -9.48
C PHE A 22 -1.59 15.19 -10.89
N ILE A 23 -2.56 14.59 -11.60
CA ILE A 23 -2.36 14.12 -12.99
C ILE A 23 -2.02 15.29 -13.92
N ARG A 24 -2.74 16.41 -13.88
CA ARG A 24 -2.43 17.58 -14.73
C ARG A 24 -1.02 18.09 -14.50
N ILE A 25 -0.53 18.10 -13.26
CA ILE A 25 0.85 18.49 -12.92
C ILE A 25 1.85 17.51 -13.52
N LEU A 26 1.66 16.20 -13.33
CA LEU A 26 2.55 15.17 -13.89
C LEU A 26 2.59 15.21 -15.42
N MET A 27 1.46 15.52 -16.06
CA MET A 27 1.35 15.64 -17.52
C MET A 27 1.85 16.99 -18.05
N GLY A 28 2.36 17.89 -17.19
CA GLY A 28 2.85 19.21 -17.57
C GLY A 28 1.77 20.20 -18.02
N GLN A 29 0.50 19.90 -17.73
CA GLN A 29 -0.66 20.71 -18.10
C GLN A 29 -0.94 21.82 -17.08
N GLU A 30 -0.42 21.68 -15.86
CA GLU A 30 -0.54 22.66 -14.78
C GLU A 30 0.81 22.82 -14.08
N LYS A 31 1.24 24.08 -13.85
CA LYS A 31 2.45 24.35 -13.06
C LYS A 31 2.08 24.39 -11.59
N ALA A 32 2.64 23.49 -10.80
CA ALA A 32 2.44 23.48 -9.36
C ALA A 32 3.27 24.57 -8.67
N GLU A 33 2.67 25.28 -7.72
CA GLU A 33 3.39 26.22 -6.83
C GLU A 33 4.36 25.48 -5.89
N ARG A 34 4.03 24.23 -5.56
CA ARG A 34 4.83 23.32 -4.73
C ARG A 34 4.89 21.96 -5.41
N PRO A 35 6.01 21.24 -5.33
CA PRO A 35 6.09 19.89 -5.86
C PRO A 35 5.01 18.99 -5.26
N PRO A 36 4.33 18.16 -6.06
CA PRO A 36 3.42 17.15 -5.53
C PRO A 36 4.19 16.12 -4.71
N LEU A 37 3.59 15.64 -3.63
CA LEU A 37 4.18 14.62 -2.77
C LEU A 37 3.88 13.23 -3.34
N VAL A 38 4.91 12.39 -3.41
CA VAL A 38 4.82 11.00 -3.90
C VAL A 38 5.60 10.12 -2.95
N GLU A 39 5.04 8.98 -2.62
CA GLU A 39 5.73 7.88 -1.97
C GLU A 39 5.39 6.59 -2.70
N TYR A 40 6.37 5.69 -2.83
CA TYR A 40 6.18 4.44 -3.56
C TYR A 40 5.54 3.39 -2.65
N LEU A 41 6.12 3.17 -1.47
CA LEU A 41 5.60 2.27 -0.45
C LEU A 41 5.88 2.82 0.94
N VAL A 42 4.96 2.58 1.87
CA VAL A 42 5.18 2.84 3.29
C VAL A 42 4.97 1.57 4.07
N ASP A 43 6.04 1.09 4.69
CA ASP A 43 6.05 -0.11 5.51
C ASP A 43 5.15 0.02 6.75
N ASP A 44 4.61 -1.09 7.22
CA ASP A 44 3.80 -1.15 8.45
C ASP A 44 4.58 -0.72 9.70
N ALA A 45 5.89 -0.95 9.75
CA ALA A 45 6.77 -0.45 10.81
C ALA A 45 6.73 1.08 10.93
N VAL A 46 6.43 1.79 9.83
CA VAL A 46 6.23 3.24 9.80
C VAL A 46 4.75 3.60 9.97
N ARG A 47 3.84 2.92 9.27
CA ARG A 47 2.40 3.24 9.33
C ARG A 47 1.78 2.97 10.68
N ARG A 48 2.20 1.92 11.38
CA ARG A 48 1.64 1.50 12.67
C ARG A 48 1.77 2.56 13.76
N PRO A 49 2.97 3.07 14.10
CA PRO A 49 3.09 4.11 15.12
C PRO A 49 2.33 5.39 14.73
N ILE A 50 2.33 5.78 13.44
CA ILE A 50 1.57 6.95 12.99
C ILE A 50 0.06 6.73 13.17
N THR A 51 -0.44 5.57 12.79
CA THR A 51 -1.87 5.21 12.92
C THR A 51 -2.31 5.20 14.38
N VAL A 52 -1.50 4.63 15.27
CA VAL A 52 -1.84 4.50 16.69
C VAL A 52 -1.64 5.82 17.44
N GLU A 53 -0.44 6.38 17.36
CA GLU A 53 -0.01 7.49 18.21
C GLU A 53 -0.45 8.85 17.66
N LEU A 54 -0.45 9.03 16.34
CA LEU A 54 -0.80 10.31 15.72
C LEU A 54 -2.26 10.37 15.26
N LEU A 55 -2.84 9.27 14.77
CA LEU A 55 -4.23 9.24 14.30
C LEU A 55 -5.22 8.74 15.37
N GLY A 56 -4.72 8.18 16.49
CA GLY A 56 -5.56 7.66 17.57
C GLY A 56 -6.42 6.46 17.15
N ARG A 57 -5.98 5.69 16.15
CA ARG A 57 -6.68 4.51 15.63
C ARG A 57 -6.04 3.22 16.16
N ALA A 58 -6.85 2.18 16.35
CA ALA A 58 -6.29 0.86 16.66
C ALA A 58 -5.59 0.30 15.42
N TRP A 59 -4.41 -0.29 15.60
CA TRP A 59 -3.79 -1.11 14.56
C TRP A 59 -4.60 -2.39 14.37
N VAL A 60 -4.78 -2.82 13.13
CA VAL A 60 -5.45 -4.06 12.78
C VAL A 60 -4.50 -4.88 11.94
N GLU A 61 -4.19 -6.10 12.39
CA GLU A 61 -3.45 -7.06 11.58
C GLU A 61 -4.46 -7.81 10.70
N PRO A 62 -4.36 -7.75 9.36
CA PRO A 62 -5.32 -8.41 8.48
C PRO A 62 -5.18 -9.93 8.60
N ILE A 63 -6.30 -10.61 8.85
CA ILE A 63 -6.35 -12.07 8.97
C ILE A 63 -6.70 -12.65 7.58
N PRO A 64 -5.91 -13.60 7.04
CA PRO A 64 -6.24 -14.27 5.79
C PRO A 64 -7.63 -14.92 5.85
N GLY A 65 -8.45 -14.66 4.83
CA GLY A 65 -9.83 -15.18 4.76
C GLY A 65 -10.88 -14.39 5.56
N ASP A 66 -10.50 -13.44 6.41
CA ASP A 66 -11.45 -12.58 7.13
C ASP A 66 -11.56 -11.19 6.48
N ARG A 67 -12.64 -10.98 5.73
CA ARG A 67 -12.92 -9.71 5.04
C ARG A 67 -13.11 -8.53 5.98
N ALA A 68 -13.60 -8.73 7.20
CA ALA A 68 -13.81 -7.64 8.13
C ALA A 68 -12.47 -7.11 8.67
N SER A 69 -11.54 -8.01 9.02
CA SER A 69 -10.19 -7.61 9.42
C SER A 69 -9.42 -6.91 8.30
N GLN A 70 -9.55 -7.41 7.06
CA GLN A 70 -8.92 -6.81 5.89
C GLN A 70 -9.49 -5.42 5.57
N ALA A 71 -10.82 -5.27 5.61
CA ALA A 71 -11.48 -3.98 5.46
C ALA A 71 -10.99 -2.95 6.49
N ALA A 72 -10.93 -3.33 7.77
CA ALA A 72 -10.46 -2.45 8.83
C ALA A 72 -8.96 -2.09 8.68
N TYR A 73 -8.14 -3.01 8.18
CA TYR A 73 -6.76 -2.71 7.80
C TYR A 73 -6.70 -1.70 6.65
N TRP A 74 -7.49 -1.89 5.59
CA TRP A 74 -7.53 -0.95 4.47
C TRP A 74 -8.10 0.42 4.84
N ASP A 75 -9.03 0.50 5.79
CA ASP A 75 -9.48 1.76 6.37
C ASP A 75 -8.34 2.51 7.05
N ASN A 76 -7.44 1.81 7.75
CA ASN A 76 -6.22 2.39 8.34
C ASN A 76 -5.23 2.80 7.27
N PHE A 77 -5.06 1.98 6.22
CA PHE A 77 -4.23 2.30 5.07
C PHE A 77 -4.65 3.64 4.44
N VAL A 78 -5.92 3.77 4.07
CA VAL A 78 -6.48 5.00 3.49
C VAL A 78 -6.36 6.18 4.44
N ALA A 79 -6.68 6.00 5.73
CA ALA A 79 -6.58 7.07 6.71
C ALA A 79 -5.14 7.59 6.87
N PHE A 80 -4.15 6.71 6.81
CA PHE A 80 -2.74 7.10 6.82
C PHE A 80 -2.42 8.04 5.65
N TRP A 81 -2.63 7.59 4.39
CA TRP A 81 -2.31 8.38 3.21
C TRP A 81 -3.06 9.71 3.17
N TYR A 82 -4.36 9.69 3.49
CA TYR A 82 -5.20 10.89 3.54
C TYR A 82 -4.67 11.89 4.57
N ARG A 83 -4.36 11.43 5.79
CA ARG A 83 -3.91 12.31 6.88
C ARG A 83 -2.49 12.81 6.72
N MET A 84 -1.65 12.08 5.99
CA MET A 84 -0.30 12.54 5.64
C MET A 84 -0.30 13.55 4.47
N GLY A 85 -1.44 13.76 3.81
CA GLY A 85 -1.62 14.82 2.83
C GLY A 85 -1.31 14.44 1.39
N TYR A 86 -1.35 13.14 1.07
CA TYR A 86 -1.20 12.67 -0.30
C TYR A 86 -2.49 12.86 -1.10
N ASP A 87 -2.34 13.17 -2.39
CA ASP A 87 -3.46 13.27 -3.34
C ASP A 87 -3.98 11.90 -3.79
N PHE A 88 -3.25 10.83 -3.48
CA PHE A 88 -3.57 9.46 -3.88
C PHE A 88 -3.10 8.45 -2.85
N VAL A 89 -3.66 7.24 -2.93
CA VAL A 89 -3.13 6.03 -2.32
C VAL A 89 -2.31 5.28 -3.36
N ARG A 90 -1.08 4.89 -3.03
CA ARG A 90 -0.31 3.91 -3.81
C ARG A 90 -0.60 2.51 -3.26
N PHE A 91 -1.11 1.62 -4.10
CA PHE A 91 -1.22 0.20 -3.79
C PHE A 91 -0.51 -0.67 -4.84
N GLU A 92 0.22 -1.70 -4.41
CA GLU A 92 0.71 -2.77 -5.28
C GLU A 92 0.54 -4.11 -4.57
N ALA A 93 0.30 -5.15 -5.36
CA ALA A 93 0.30 -6.51 -4.86
C ALA A 93 0.96 -7.42 -5.91
N ALA A 94 2.02 -8.10 -5.50
CA ALA A 94 2.72 -9.03 -6.37
C ALA A 94 1.82 -10.23 -6.71
N LEU A 95 2.00 -10.77 -7.92
CA LEU A 95 1.50 -12.11 -8.23
C LEU A 95 2.28 -13.14 -7.42
N ASN A 96 1.57 -14.14 -6.89
CA ASN A 96 2.17 -15.26 -6.17
C ASN A 96 2.84 -16.25 -7.14
N LEU A 97 3.84 -15.78 -7.88
CA LEU A 97 4.66 -16.61 -8.74
C LEU A 97 5.70 -17.33 -7.88
N PRO A 98 5.70 -18.68 -7.83
CA PRO A 98 6.72 -19.43 -7.10
C PRO A 98 8.11 -19.02 -7.58
N SER A 99 9.03 -18.79 -6.63
CA SER A 99 10.41 -18.47 -6.94
C SER A 99 11.35 -19.04 -5.87
N HIS A 100 12.60 -19.29 -6.26
CA HIS A 100 13.63 -19.65 -5.30
C HIS A 100 14.07 -18.41 -4.54
N GLN A 101 13.99 -18.48 -3.22
CA GLN A 101 14.36 -17.39 -2.33
C GLN A 101 15.30 -17.91 -1.26
N VAL A 102 16.23 -17.04 -0.88
CA VAL A 102 17.06 -17.20 0.31
C VAL A 102 16.52 -16.22 1.33
N SER A 103 16.36 -16.65 2.58
CA SER A 103 15.94 -15.78 3.67
C SER A 103 16.91 -15.81 4.85
N ALA A 104 16.93 -14.71 5.59
CA ALA A 104 17.66 -14.57 6.83
C ALA A 104 16.92 -13.58 7.75
N PRO A 105 17.16 -13.61 9.08
CA PRO A 105 16.57 -12.63 9.98
C PRO A 105 16.88 -11.18 9.53
N ASP A 106 15.87 -10.32 9.52
CA ASP A 106 16.09 -8.91 9.21
C ASP A 106 16.81 -8.22 10.38
N THR A 107 17.93 -7.57 10.09
CA THR A 107 18.78 -6.92 11.09
C THR A 107 18.41 -5.46 11.34
N ALA A 108 17.40 -4.93 10.64
CA ALA A 108 16.91 -3.58 10.86
C ALA A 108 16.31 -3.42 12.28
N PRO A 109 16.60 -2.32 13.00
CA PRO A 109 16.21 -2.19 14.42
C PRO A 109 14.70 -2.26 14.69
N GLN A 110 13.88 -1.90 13.70
CA GLN A 110 12.42 -1.90 13.79
C GLN A 110 11.76 -3.08 13.05
N ALA A 111 12.55 -3.97 12.44
CA ALA A 111 12.01 -5.14 11.75
C ALA A 111 11.77 -6.29 12.73
N SER A 112 10.70 -7.05 12.51
CA SER A 112 10.35 -8.24 13.29
C SER A 112 10.16 -9.48 12.41
N GLY A 113 10.88 -9.57 11.30
CA GLY A 113 10.66 -10.59 10.28
C GLY A 113 11.93 -11.08 9.61
N GLU A 114 11.74 -11.77 8.48
CA GLU A 114 12.83 -12.20 7.62
C GLU A 114 13.01 -11.22 6.46
N ARG A 115 14.26 -11.11 6.01
CA ARG A 115 14.59 -10.50 4.74
C ARG A 115 14.72 -11.61 3.71
N HIS A 116 14.08 -11.42 2.56
CA HIS A 116 14.11 -12.37 1.46
C HIS A 116 14.90 -11.80 0.28
N TRP A 117 15.72 -12.63 -0.34
CA TRP A 117 16.43 -12.32 -1.57
C TRP A 117 16.09 -13.39 -2.61
N ARG A 118 16.11 -13.00 -3.88
CA ARG A 118 16.00 -13.98 -4.97
C ARG A 118 17.29 -14.81 -5.04
N ASP A 119 17.15 -16.12 -5.10
CA ASP A 119 18.30 -16.99 -5.39
C ASP A 119 18.70 -16.76 -6.86
N LEU A 120 19.93 -16.29 -7.08
CA LEU A 120 20.49 -16.05 -8.42
C LEU A 120 21.37 -17.21 -8.91
N HIS A 121 21.61 -18.23 -8.07
CA HIS A 121 22.36 -19.42 -8.45
C HIS A 121 21.50 -20.45 -9.16
N HIS A 122 20.19 -20.46 -8.90
CA HIS A 122 19.24 -21.39 -9.50
C HIS A 122 18.06 -20.62 -10.13
N GLY A 123 17.95 -20.70 -11.46
CA GLY A 123 16.81 -20.15 -12.18
C GLY A 123 15.55 -20.96 -11.89
N THR A 124 14.46 -20.29 -11.49
CA THR A 124 13.16 -20.94 -11.23
C THR A 124 12.61 -21.67 -12.45
N ILE A 125 12.83 -21.15 -13.65
CA ILE A 125 12.53 -21.80 -14.92
C ILE A 125 13.85 -21.85 -15.69
N SER A 126 14.48 -23.02 -15.76
CA SER A 126 15.79 -23.23 -16.37
C SER A 126 15.73 -24.10 -17.64
N SER A 127 14.59 -24.73 -17.89
CA SER A 127 14.33 -25.61 -19.02
C SER A 127 12.89 -25.53 -19.51
N TRP A 128 12.62 -26.08 -20.70
CA TRP A 128 11.25 -26.22 -21.23
C TRP A 128 10.35 -27.07 -20.33
N LYS A 129 10.91 -28.10 -19.70
CA LYS A 129 10.17 -28.94 -18.74
C LYS A 129 9.72 -28.12 -17.53
N ASP A 130 10.57 -27.22 -17.02
CA ASP A 130 10.21 -26.34 -15.91
C ASP A 130 9.11 -25.36 -16.34
N PHE A 131 9.21 -24.80 -17.55
CA PHE A 131 8.22 -23.87 -18.11
C PHE A 131 6.84 -24.50 -18.27
N GLU A 132 6.79 -25.71 -18.84
CA GLU A 132 5.56 -26.47 -19.05
C GLU A 132 4.92 -26.93 -17.73
N GLY A 133 5.74 -27.23 -16.72
CA GLY A 133 5.28 -27.62 -15.39
C GLY A 133 5.04 -26.46 -14.42
N PHE A 134 5.38 -25.22 -14.80
CA PHE A 134 5.25 -24.08 -13.91
C PHE A 134 3.76 -23.76 -13.64
N PRO A 135 3.36 -23.54 -12.38
CA PRO A 135 1.98 -23.26 -12.03
C PRO A 135 1.62 -21.81 -12.35
N TRP A 136 1.42 -21.52 -13.65
CA TRP A 136 0.99 -20.20 -14.11
C TRP A 136 -0.37 -19.85 -13.48
N PRO A 137 -0.48 -18.72 -12.76
CA PRO A 137 -1.72 -18.35 -12.10
C PRO A 137 -2.80 -18.01 -13.13
N ARG A 138 -4.04 -18.32 -12.78
CA ARG A 138 -5.21 -17.87 -13.54
C ARG A 138 -5.77 -16.59 -12.94
N VAL A 139 -6.33 -15.72 -13.78
CA VAL A 139 -6.93 -14.45 -13.30
C VAL A 139 -8.04 -14.71 -12.28
N GLU A 140 -8.83 -15.77 -12.49
CA GLU A 140 -9.93 -16.15 -11.60
C GLU A 140 -9.48 -16.60 -10.20
N GLU A 141 -8.20 -16.97 -10.03
CA GLU A 141 -7.63 -17.40 -8.75
C GLU A 141 -7.12 -16.22 -7.92
N TYR A 142 -7.00 -15.04 -8.53
CA TYR A 142 -6.48 -13.85 -7.87
C TYR A 142 -7.56 -13.18 -7.02
N ASP A 143 -7.22 -12.85 -5.77
CA ASP A 143 -8.10 -12.13 -4.87
C ASP A 143 -8.00 -10.61 -5.09
N PHE A 144 -8.96 -10.05 -5.84
CA PHE A 144 -9.00 -8.62 -6.15
C PHE A 144 -9.54 -7.74 -5.00
N PHE A 145 -9.88 -8.33 -3.85
CA PHE A 145 -10.58 -7.61 -2.78
C PHE A 145 -9.90 -6.29 -2.36
N ALA A 146 -8.57 -6.26 -2.22
CA ALA A 146 -7.86 -5.05 -1.83
C ALA A 146 -8.04 -3.91 -2.87
N TYR A 147 -7.95 -4.23 -4.16
CA TYR A 147 -8.15 -3.26 -5.25
C TYR A 147 -9.58 -2.71 -5.24
N GLU A 148 -10.57 -3.61 -5.15
CA GLU A 148 -11.99 -3.26 -5.14
C GLU A 148 -12.37 -2.43 -3.91
N TYR A 149 -11.85 -2.83 -2.74
CA TYR A 149 -12.09 -2.14 -1.48
C TYR A 149 -11.52 -0.73 -1.53
N LEU A 150 -10.23 -0.58 -1.87
CA LEU A 150 -9.60 0.72 -1.96
C LEU A 150 -10.34 1.62 -2.95
N ASN A 151 -10.60 1.15 -4.17
CA ASN A 151 -11.26 1.94 -5.21
C ASN A 151 -12.66 2.45 -4.81
N SER A 152 -13.37 1.74 -3.93
CA SER A 152 -14.72 2.10 -3.47
C SER A 152 -14.74 2.91 -2.16
N HIS A 153 -13.63 2.98 -1.42
CA HIS A 153 -13.58 3.57 -0.06
C HIS A 153 -12.65 4.80 0.05
N LEU A 154 -12.08 5.28 -1.06
CA LEU A 154 -11.28 6.50 -1.03
C LEU A 154 -12.12 7.74 -0.70
N PRO A 155 -11.58 8.68 0.11
CA PRO A 155 -12.18 10.00 0.30
C PRO A 155 -12.35 10.74 -1.02
N GLU A 156 -13.33 11.64 -1.07
CA GLU A 156 -13.55 12.51 -2.22
C GLU A 156 -12.26 13.25 -2.63
N GLY A 157 -11.97 13.25 -3.93
CA GLY A 157 -10.79 13.89 -4.53
C GLY A 157 -9.51 13.04 -4.46
N MET A 158 -9.47 11.99 -3.65
CA MET A 158 -8.31 11.11 -3.53
C MET A 158 -8.27 10.08 -4.66
N GLY A 159 -7.08 9.89 -5.24
CA GLY A 159 -6.85 8.94 -6.32
C GLY A 159 -6.32 7.58 -5.84
N LEU A 160 -6.41 6.58 -6.71
CA LEU A 160 -5.76 5.29 -6.52
C LEU A 160 -4.73 5.08 -7.64
N ILE A 161 -3.47 4.84 -7.27
CA ILE A 161 -2.42 4.43 -8.20
C ILE A 161 -2.07 2.98 -7.90
N VAL A 162 -2.12 2.15 -8.95
CA VAL A 162 -1.88 0.70 -8.86
C VAL A 162 -0.74 0.27 -9.79
N SER A 163 -0.06 -0.81 -9.41
CA SER A 163 0.94 -1.52 -10.24
C SER A 163 0.94 -3.01 -9.94
#